data_AF-A0A1Q6KE31-F1
#
_entry.id   AF-A0A1Q6KE31-F1
#
_cell.length_a   1.000
_cell.length_b   1.000
_cell.length_c   1.000
_cell.angle_alpha   90.00
_cell.angle_beta   90.00
_cell.angle_gamma   90.00
#
_symmetry.space_group_name_H-M   'P 1'
#
loop_
_entity.id
_entity.type
_entity.pdbx_description
1 polymer ?
#
loop_
_entity_poly.entity_id
_entity_poly.type
_entity_poly.pdbx_seq_one_letter_code
_entity_poly.pdbx_strand_id
1 'polypeptide(L)'
;MNDDEKNFIRKVNIDKARNVSKIAMVLIIISILTYVIPLLMGEFDFGVVFEIISLIFLLISNSFMGKYNETRAKRYLICSMVAIGWILIYDLISLLTSIASGVDIFIAGYAYGGGEFLTIAYLILLFKINNDLANADNPTKYKEKMDWFYEGYDENKENK
;
A
#
# COMPACT_ATOMS: atom_id res chain seq x y z
N MET A 1 22.43 16.79 -12.69
CA MET A 1 22.39 16.24 -11.33
C MET A 1 23.65 15.42 -11.11
N ASN A 2 24.34 15.60 -9.98
CA ASN A 2 25.57 14.86 -9.68
C ASN A 2 25.25 13.43 -9.18
N ASP A 3 26.19 12.49 -9.32
CA ASP A 3 25.99 11.09 -8.91
C ASP A 3 25.79 10.94 -7.40
N ASP A 4 26.47 11.75 -6.59
CA ASP A 4 26.29 11.78 -5.14
C ASP A 4 24.88 12.22 -4.74
N GLU A 5 24.34 13.22 -5.44
CA GLU A 5 22.99 13.74 -5.23
C GLU A 5 21.94 12.70 -5.64
N LYS A 6 22.16 12.01 -6.77
CA LYS A 6 21.32 10.89 -7.23
C LYS A 6 21.26 9.78 -6.18
N ASN A 7 22.42 9.41 -5.64
CA ASN A 7 22.55 8.38 -4.62
C ASN A 7 21.89 8.77 -3.29
N PHE A 8 21.98 10.05 -2.91
CA PHE A 8 21.30 10.59 -1.74
C PHE A 8 19.77 10.51 -1.88
N ILE A 9 19.22 11.04 -2.98
CA ILE A 9 17.77 11.01 -3.25
C ILE A 9 17.24 9.58 -3.26
N ARG A 10 17.97 8.66 -3.90
CA ARG A 10 17.64 7.23 -3.91
C ARG A 10 17.54 6.65 -2.50
N LYS A 11 18.56 6.85 -1.67
CA LYS A 11 18.59 6.33 -0.28
C LYS A 11 17.44 6.89 0.55
N VAL A 12 17.22 8.21 0.50
CA VAL A 12 16.14 8.87 1.25
C VAL A 12 14.77 8.31 0.89
N ASN A 13 14.49 8.09 -0.39
CA ASN A 13 13.20 7.54 -0.83
C ASN A 13 13.04 6.06 -0.45
N ILE A 14 14.12 5.26 -0.49
CA ILE A 14 14.08 3.88 0.01
C ILE A 14 13.83 3.84 1.52
N ASP A 15 14.45 4.74 2.29
CA ASP A 15 14.24 4.82 3.75
C ASP A 15 12.81 5.26 4.11
N LYS A 16 12.22 6.20 3.34
CA LYS A 16 10.80 6.55 3.44
C LYS A 16 9.90 5.33 3.18
N ALA A 17 10.11 4.65 2.05
CA ALA A 17 9.37 3.44 1.69
C ALA A 17 9.45 2.37 2.78
N ARG A 18 10.65 2.17 3.34
CA ARG A 18 10.91 1.21 4.43
C ARG A 18 10.24 1.58 5.76
N ASN A 19 10.10 2.86 6.06
CA ASN A 19 9.40 3.28 7.26
C ASN A 19 7.88 3.12 7.10
N VAL A 20 7.34 3.45 5.93
CA VAL A 20 5.92 3.25 5.63
C VAL A 20 5.58 1.75 5.58
N SER A 21 6.47 0.90 5.07
CA SER A 21 6.26 -0.56 5.06
C SER A 21 6.11 -1.16 6.46
N LYS A 22 6.80 -0.61 7.47
CA LYS A 22 6.61 -1.02 8.87
C LYS A 22 5.20 -0.74 9.37
N ILE A 23 4.66 0.43 9.05
CA ILE A 23 3.29 0.81 9.39
C ILE A 23 2.31 -0.11 8.68
N ALA A 24 2.54 -0.38 7.39
CA ALA A 24 1.72 -1.31 6.61
C ALA A 24 1.75 -2.73 7.17
N MET A 25 2.91 -3.22 7.62
CA MET A 25 3.02 -4.53 8.29
C MET A 25 2.20 -4.60 9.58
N VAL A 26 2.23 -3.55 10.41
CA VAL A 26 1.38 -3.52 11.63
C VAL A 26 -0.09 -3.55 11.26
N LEU A 27 -0.50 -2.77 10.25
CA LEU A 27 -1.90 -2.69 9.83
C LEU A 27 -2.43 -4.05 9.32
N ILE A 28 -1.69 -4.74 8.45
CA ILE A 28 -2.13 -6.06 7.95
C ILE A 28 -2.10 -7.13 9.04
N ILE A 29 -1.18 -7.04 10.02
CA ILE A 29 -1.21 -7.96 11.18
C ILE A 29 -2.49 -7.73 11.99
N ILE A 30 -2.90 -6.48 12.22
CA ILE A 30 -4.18 -6.17 12.88
C ILE A 30 -5.35 -6.71 12.06
N SER A 31 -5.32 -6.56 10.73
CA SER A 31 -6.33 -7.12 9.83
C SER A 31 -6.46 -8.64 9.98
N ILE A 32 -5.34 -9.36 9.89
CA ILE A 32 -5.30 -10.83 10.05
C ILE A 32 -5.85 -11.26 11.42
N LEU A 33 -5.58 -10.50 12.49
CA LEU A 33 -6.08 -10.81 13.83
C LEU A 33 -7.62 -10.72 13.93
N THR A 34 -8.28 -9.96 13.06
CA THR A 34 -9.75 -9.89 13.04
C THR A 34 -10.39 -11.24 12.66
N TYR A 35 -9.68 -12.07 11.90
CA TYR A 35 -10.14 -13.40 11.49
C TYR A 35 -10.06 -14.46 12.60
N VAL A 36 -9.39 -14.18 13.73
CA VAL A 36 -9.20 -15.18 14.80
C VAL A 36 -10.51 -15.62 15.42
N ILE A 37 -11.42 -14.69 15.72
CA ILE A 37 -12.72 -15.01 16.34
C ILE A 37 -13.63 -15.81 15.39
N PRO A 38 -13.87 -15.37 14.13
CA PRO A 38 -14.63 -16.15 13.15
C PRO A 38 -14.08 -17.58 12.95
N LEU A 39 -12.75 -17.72 12.88
CA LEU A 39 -12.11 -19.02 12.70
C LEU A 39 -12.38 -19.98 13.88
N LEU A 40 -12.38 -19.47 15.11
CA LEU A 40 -12.75 -20.24 16.31
C LEU A 40 -14.23 -20.66 16.33
N MET A 41 -15.09 -19.89 15.66
CA MET A 41 -16.52 -20.20 15.49
C MET A 41 -16.78 -21.16 14.32
N GLY A 42 -15.74 -21.57 13.58
CA GLY A 42 -15.86 -22.46 12.42
C GLY A 42 -16.18 -21.74 11.10
N GLU A 43 -16.17 -20.41 11.09
CA GLU A 43 -16.40 -19.60 9.90
C GLU A 43 -15.05 -19.31 9.23
N PHE A 44 -14.76 -20.03 8.15
CA PHE A 44 -13.54 -19.83 7.36
C PHE A 44 -13.77 -18.84 6.22
N ASP A 45 -12.96 -17.78 6.19
CA ASP A 45 -12.89 -16.82 5.09
C ASP A 45 -11.57 -16.98 4.33
N PHE A 46 -11.65 -17.15 3.01
CA PHE A 46 -10.47 -17.25 2.14
C PHE A 46 -9.64 -15.96 2.08
N GLY A 47 -10.21 -14.80 2.42
CA GLY A 47 -9.50 -13.51 2.47
C GLY A 47 -8.23 -13.54 3.33
N VAL A 48 -8.26 -14.24 4.47
CA VAL A 48 -7.12 -14.37 5.38
C VAL A 48 -5.89 -14.98 4.71
N VAL A 49 -6.08 -15.90 3.75
CA VAL A 49 -4.97 -16.55 3.04
C VAL A 49 -4.23 -15.53 2.16
N PHE A 50 -4.98 -14.68 1.47
CA PHE A 50 -4.40 -13.63 0.63
C PHE A 50 -3.73 -12.53 1.45
N GLU A 51 -4.27 -12.18 2.63
CA GLU A 51 -3.61 -11.25 3.54
C GLU A 51 -2.27 -11.80 4.05
N ILE A 52 -2.23 -13.08 4.44
CA ILE A 52 -0.98 -13.75 4.86
C ILE A 52 0.04 -13.75 3.70
N ILE A 53 -0.39 -14.10 2.48
CA ILE A 53 0.48 -14.06 1.29
C ILE A 53 0.99 -12.63 1.06
N SER A 54 0.13 -11.63 1.18
CA SER A 54 0.51 -10.23 1.02
C SER A 54 1.55 -9.79 2.06
N LEU A 55 1.35 -10.16 3.33
CA LEU A 55 2.29 -9.89 4.42
C LEU A 55 3.67 -10.53 4.15
N ILE A 56 3.70 -11.79 3.69
CA ILE A 56 4.96 -12.46 3.32
C ILE A 56 5.69 -11.67 2.24
N PHE A 57 4.99 -11.26 1.18
CA PHE A 57 5.61 -10.47 0.12
C PHE A 57 6.08 -9.08 0.60
N LEU A 58 5.32 -8.42 1.48
CA LEU A 58 5.73 -7.15 2.08
C LEU A 58 6.98 -7.30 2.95
N LEU A 59 7.09 -8.38 3.73
CA LEU A 59 8.28 -8.70 4.53
C LEU A 59 9.51 -8.90 3.64
N ILE A 60 9.37 -9.64 2.55
CA ILE A 60 10.46 -9.85 1.56
C ILE A 60 10.84 -8.51 0.93
N SER A 61 9.86 -7.71 0.51
CA SER A 61 10.08 -6.37 -0.05
C SER A 61 10.86 -5.47 0.91
N ASN A 62 10.45 -5.42 2.18
CA ASN A 62 11.10 -4.65 3.24
C ASN A 62 12.55 -5.10 3.51
N SER A 63 12.83 -6.40 3.42
CA SER A 63 14.20 -6.93 3.50
C SER A 63 15.09 -6.41 2.37
N PHE A 64 14.58 -6.35 1.13
CA PHE A 64 15.31 -5.77 0.00
C PHE A 64 15.45 -4.25 0.07
N MET A 65 14.46 -3.53 0.63
CA MET A 65 14.60 -2.10 0.96
C MET A 65 15.77 -1.87 1.92
N GLY A 66 15.91 -2.71 2.96
CA GLY A 66 17.03 -2.65 3.89
C GLY A 66 18.41 -2.90 3.27
N LYS A 67 18.46 -3.54 2.10
CA LYS A 67 19.66 -3.75 1.29
C LYS A 67 19.82 -2.71 0.17
N TYR A 68 19.01 -1.65 0.17
CA TYR A 68 18.95 -0.62 -0.88
C TYR A 68 18.75 -1.18 -2.30
N ASN A 69 18.09 -2.34 -2.42
CA ASN A 69 17.77 -2.98 -3.70
C ASN A 69 16.32 -2.67 -4.10
N GLU A 70 16.13 -1.51 -4.73
CA GLU A 70 14.81 -1.01 -5.14
C GLU A 70 14.09 -1.92 -6.15
N THR A 71 14.82 -2.49 -7.12
CA THR A 71 14.23 -3.29 -8.19
C THR A 71 13.57 -4.55 -7.63
N ARG A 72 14.28 -5.26 -6.73
CA ARG A 72 13.71 -6.44 -6.07
C ARG A 72 12.63 -6.04 -5.08
N ALA A 73 12.82 -4.98 -4.31
CA ALA A 73 11.81 -4.47 -3.38
C ALA A 73 10.48 -4.18 -4.10
N LYS A 74 10.51 -3.47 -5.23
CA LYS A 74 9.32 -3.19 -6.06
C LYS A 74 8.63 -4.45 -6.55
N ARG A 75 9.39 -5.43 -7.07
CA ARG A 75 8.80 -6.67 -7.59
C ARG A 75 7.96 -7.39 -6.52
N TYR A 76 8.51 -7.55 -5.32
CA TYR A 76 7.78 -8.19 -4.22
C TYR A 76 6.64 -7.30 -3.68
N LEU A 77 6.80 -5.97 -3.69
CA LEU A 77 5.72 -5.06 -3.34
C LEU A 77 4.52 -5.20 -4.30
N ILE A 78 4.78 -5.32 -5.60
CA ILE A 78 3.74 -5.56 -6.61
C ILE A 78 3.03 -6.90 -6.34
N CYS A 79 3.77 -7.96 -6.00
CA CYS A 79 3.15 -9.23 -5.60
C CYS A 79 2.24 -9.07 -4.36
N SER A 80 2.66 -8.29 -3.37
CA SER A 80 1.85 -7.94 -2.19
C SER A 80 0.57 -7.17 -2.58
N MET A 81 0.67 -6.22 -3.52
CA MET A 81 -0.48 -5.48 -4.04
C MET A 81 -1.46 -6.35 -4.82
N VAL A 82 -0.96 -7.27 -5.66
CA VAL A 82 -1.79 -8.18 -6.45
C VAL A 82 -2.60 -9.10 -5.53
N ALA A 83 -2.00 -9.61 -4.45
CA ALA A 83 -2.70 -10.43 -3.47
C ALA A 83 -3.90 -9.69 -2.85
N ILE A 84 -3.72 -8.44 -2.42
CA ILE A 84 -4.81 -7.61 -1.88
C ILE A 84 -5.83 -7.20 -2.94
N GLY A 85 -5.36 -6.88 -4.15
CA GLY A 85 -6.26 -6.55 -5.26
C GLY A 85 -7.21 -7.71 -5.57
N TRP A 86 -6.77 -8.95 -5.40
CA TRP A 86 -7.63 -10.12 -5.58
C TRP A 86 -8.69 -10.25 -4.47
N ILE A 87 -8.34 -9.92 -3.23
CA ILE A 87 -9.30 -9.85 -2.10
C ILE A 87 -10.42 -8.86 -2.43
N LEU A 88 -10.07 -7.61 -2.78
CA LEU A 88 -11.06 -6.58 -3.08
C LEU A 88 -11.97 -6.94 -4.26
N ILE A 89 -11.45 -7.67 -5.26
CA ILE A 89 -12.28 -8.19 -6.36
C ILE A 89 -13.26 -9.25 -5.86
N TYR A 90 -12.79 -10.17 -5.02
CA TYR A 90 -13.63 -11.20 -4.40
C TYR A 90 -14.75 -10.56 -3.56
N ASP A 91 -14.41 -9.59 -2.72
CA ASP A 91 -15.37 -8.89 -1.86
C ASP A 91 -16.38 -8.09 -2.68
N LEU A 92 -15.93 -7.44 -3.76
CA LEU A 92 -16.82 -6.75 -4.69
C LEU A 92 -17.82 -7.72 -5.33
N ILE A 93 -17.36 -8.90 -5.80
CA ILE A 93 -18.26 -9.90 -6.38
C ILE A 93 -19.27 -10.38 -5.33
N SER A 94 -18.81 -10.70 -4.12
CA SER A 94 -19.66 -11.13 -3.01
C SER A 94 -20.75 -10.08 -2.71
N LEU A 95 -20.35 -8.81 -2.57
CA LEU A 95 -21.27 -7.70 -2.35
C LEU A 95 -22.27 -7.55 -3.50
N LEU A 96 -21.82 -7.59 -4.76
CA LEU A 96 -22.71 -7.49 -5.92
C LEU A 96 -23.71 -8.66 -6.00
N THR A 97 -23.31 -9.87 -5.62
CA THR A 97 -24.20 -11.04 -5.59
C THR A 97 -25.19 -11.03 -4.43
N SER A 98 -24.87 -10.29 -3.36
CA SER A 98 -25.67 -10.21 -2.14
C SER A 98 -26.76 -9.12 -2.20
N ILE A 99 -26.67 -8.19 -3.17
CA ILE A 99 -27.64 -7.10 -3.34
C ILE A 99 -28.89 -7.63 -4.07
N ALA A 100 -29.96 -7.88 -3.31
CA ALA A 100 -31.28 -8.22 -3.85
C ALA A 100 -32.19 -6.99 -3.99
N SER A 101 -31.94 -5.92 -3.20
CA SER A 101 -32.72 -4.68 -3.19
C SER A 101 -31.88 -3.46 -2.81
N GLY A 102 -32.38 -2.24 -3.07
CA GLY A 102 -31.69 -0.99 -2.71
C GLY A 102 -31.52 -0.75 -1.19
N VAL A 103 -32.28 -1.46 -0.35
CA VAL A 103 -32.16 -1.42 1.11
C VAL A 103 -30.97 -2.27 1.58
N ASP A 104 -30.66 -3.36 0.86
CA ASP A 104 -29.53 -4.23 1.16
C ASP A 104 -28.19 -3.51 0.97
N ILE A 105 -28.12 -2.50 0.11
CA ILE A 105 -26.92 -1.69 -0.11
C ILE A 105 -26.50 -0.94 1.16
N PHE A 106 -27.46 -0.41 1.93
CA PHE A 106 -27.18 0.34 3.17
C PHE A 106 -26.75 -0.59 4.32
N ILE A 107 -27.39 -1.75 4.45
CA ILE A 107 -27.09 -2.73 5.50
C ILE A 107 -25.78 -3.46 5.19
N ALA A 108 -25.57 -3.88 3.94
CA ALA A 108 -24.33 -4.50 3.49
C ALA A 108 -23.16 -3.52 3.59
N GLY A 109 -23.33 -2.25 3.23
CA GLY A 109 -22.28 -1.23 3.38
C GLY A 109 -21.81 -1.02 4.82
N TYR A 110 -22.71 -1.14 5.80
CA TYR A 110 -22.36 -0.99 7.22
C TYR A 110 -21.68 -2.24 7.79
N ALA A 111 -22.12 -3.44 7.39
CA ALA A 111 -21.51 -4.70 7.81
C ALA A 111 -20.15 -4.97 7.14
N TYR A 112 -20.00 -4.65 5.84
CA TYR A 112 -18.75 -4.80 5.09
C TYR A 112 -17.73 -3.71 5.45
N GLY A 113 -18.17 -2.50 5.82
CA GLY A 113 -17.27 -1.34 5.95
C GLY A 113 -16.15 -1.45 7.01
N GLY A 114 -16.31 -2.30 8.04
CA GLY A 114 -15.34 -2.43 9.13
C GLY A 114 -14.06 -3.18 8.74
N GLY A 115 -14.19 -4.34 8.10
CA GLY A 115 -13.04 -5.14 7.62
C GLY A 115 -12.41 -4.55 6.37
N GLU A 116 -13.24 -4.13 5.41
CA GLU A 116 -12.81 -3.51 4.15
C GLU A 116 -11.97 -2.25 4.36
N PHE A 117 -12.27 -1.48 5.40
CA PHE A 117 -11.50 -0.27 5.72
C PHE A 117 -10.02 -0.58 5.96
N LEU A 118 -9.70 -1.68 6.66
CA LEU A 118 -8.32 -2.08 6.93
C LEU A 118 -7.62 -2.50 5.64
N THR A 119 -8.29 -3.29 4.80
CA THR A 119 -7.77 -3.74 3.49
C THR A 119 -7.50 -2.56 2.55
N ILE A 120 -8.42 -1.60 2.47
CA ILE A 120 -8.27 -0.38 1.66
C ILE A 120 -7.16 0.51 2.21
N ALA A 121 -7.12 0.74 3.52
CA ALA A 121 -6.07 1.52 4.16
C ALA A 121 -4.68 0.88 3.93
N TYR A 122 -4.60 -0.44 3.99
CA TYR A 122 -3.39 -1.19 3.69
C TYR A 122 -2.97 -1.02 2.24
N LEU A 123 -3.91 -1.12 1.28
CA LEU A 123 -3.63 -0.91 -0.13
C LEU A 123 -3.11 0.52 -0.41
N ILE A 124 -3.68 1.55 0.24
CA ILE A 124 -3.20 2.93 0.13
C ILE A 124 -1.74 3.04 0.60
N LEU A 125 -1.38 2.37 1.69
CA LEU A 125 0.01 2.34 2.15
C LEU A 125 0.93 1.63 1.15
N LEU A 126 0.49 0.52 0.55
CA LEU A 126 1.26 -0.16 -0.51
C LEU A 126 1.51 0.76 -1.71
N PHE A 127 0.50 1.53 -2.15
CA PHE A 127 0.67 2.53 -3.21
C PHE A 127 1.68 3.61 -2.83
N LYS A 128 1.64 4.10 -1.59
CA LYS A 128 2.61 5.09 -1.08
C LYS A 128 4.03 4.54 -1.12
N ILE A 129 4.24 3.32 -0.64
CA ILE A 129 5.54 2.63 -0.69
C ILE A 129 6.01 2.48 -2.14
N ASN A 130 5.12 2.12 -3.06
CA ASN A 130 5.45 1.95 -4.47
C ASN A 130 5.87 3.28 -5.12
N ASN A 131 5.17 4.37 -4.79
CA ASN A 131 5.52 5.71 -5.24
C ASN A 131 6.90 6.15 -4.72
N ASP A 132 7.20 5.89 -3.45
CA ASP A 132 8.51 6.19 -2.87
C ASP A 132 9.62 5.37 -3.57
N LEU A 133 9.40 4.08 -3.82
CA LEU A 133 10.33 3.26 -4.61
C LEU A 133 10.44 3.74 -6.07
N ALA A 134 9.37 4.26 -6.66
CA ALA A 134 9.40 4.85 -8.01
C ALA A 134 10.28 6.09 -8.08
N ASN A 135 10.23 6.94 -7.06
CA ASN A 135 11.09 8.11 -6.92
C ASN A 135 12.56 7.71 -6.68
N ALA A 136 12.82 6.58 -6.02
CA ALA A 136 14.17 6.06 -5.86
C ALA A 136 14.79 5.52 -7.16
N ASP A 137 13.98 4.87 -7.99
CA ASP A 137 14.38 4.29 -9.28
C ASP A 137 14.59 5.35 -10.37
N ASN A 138 13.87 6.48 -10.30
CA ASN A 138 14.07 7.62 -11.19
C ASN A 138 14.27 8.95 -10.43
N PRO A 139 15.47 9.16 -9.83
CA PRO A 139 15.75 10.34 -9.01
C PRO A 139 15.71 11.66 -9.81
N THR A 140 16.04 11.62 -11.10
CA THR A 140 16.06 12.81 -11.97
C THR A 140 14.66 13.37 -12.16
N LYS A 141 13.70 12.48 -12.48
CA LYS A 141 12.28 12.84 -12.62
C LYS A 141 11.66 13.30 -11.29
N TYR A 142 12.10 12.72 -10.18
CA TYR A 142 11.68 13.16 -8.85
C TYR A 142 12.17 14.58 -8.55
N LYS A 143 13.43 14.89 -8.86
CA LYS A 143 13.99 16.22 -8.65
C LYS A 143 13.28 17.28 -9.51
N GLU A 144 13.09 17.03 -10.81
CA GLU A 144 12.34 17.95 -11.70
C GLU A 144 10.94 18.27 -11.16
N LYS A 145 10.24 17.27 -10.60
CA LYS A 145 8.92 17.47 -9.97
C LYS A 145 9.00 18.34 -8.71
N MET A 146 10.04 18.18 -7.90
CA MET A 146 10.23 18.98 -6.69
C MET A 146 10.67 20.41 -7.02
N ASP A 147 11.59 20.57 -7.97
CA ASP A 147 12.09 21.88 -8.42
C ASP A 147 10.95 22.71 -9.02
N TRP A 148 10.12 22.13 -9.90
CA TRP A 148 8.90 22.80 -10.42
C TRP A 148 7.93 23.23 -9.31
N PHE A 149 7.78 22.42 -8.26
CA PHE A 149 6.90 22.75 -7.13
C PHE A 149 7.42 23.94 -6.32
N TYR A 150 8.74 24.05 -6.15
CA TYR A 150 9.36 25.17 -5.44
C TYR A 150 9.46 26.44 -6.30
N GLU A 151 9.73 26.31 -7.59
CA GLU A 151 9.70 27.43 -8.55
C GLU A 151 8.31 28.11 -8.56
N GLY A 152 7.23 27.33 -8.60
CA GLY A 152 5.88 27.87 -8.48
C GLY A 152 5.55 28.47 -7.10
N TYR A 153 6.31 28.12 -6.05
CA TYR A 153 6.13 28.69 -4.71
C TYR A 153 6.87 30.02 -4.54
N ASP A 154 8.06 30.14 -5.15
CA ASP A 154 8.86 31.36 -5.12
C ASP A 154 8.27 32.43 -6.06
N GLU A 155 7.75 32.07 -7.24
CA GLU A 155 6.99 32.98 -8.11
C GLU A 155 5.74 33.58 -7.43
N ASN A 156 5.11 32.81 -6.53
CA ASN A 156 3.95 33.27 -5.76
C ASN A 156 4.32 34.14 -4.53
N LYS A 157 5.59 34.11 -4.10
CA LYS A 157 6.12 34.98 -3.03
C LYS A 157 6.62 36.31 -3.57
N GLU A 158 7.19 36.34 -4.78
CA GLU A 158 7.69 37.58 -5.40
C GLU A 158 6.56 38.47 -5.97
N ASN A 159 5.37 37.90 -6.22
CA ASN A 159 4.20 38.63 -6.70
C ASN A 159 3.22 39.09 -5.58
N LYS A 160 3.68 39.13 -4.32
CA LYS A 160 2.95 39.69 -3.17
C LYS A 160 3.73 40.83 -2.53
#